data_AF-A0A316QA51-F1
#
_entry.id   AF-A0A316QA51-F1
#
_cell.length_a   1.000
_cell.length_b   1.000
_cell.length_c   1.000
_cell.angle_alpha   90.00
_cell.angle_beta   90.00
_cell.angle_gamma   90.00
#
_symmetry.space_group_name_H-M   'P 1'
#
loop_
_entity.id
_entity.type
_entity.pdbx_description
1 polymer ?
#
loop_
_entity_poly.entity_id
_entity_poly.type
_entity_poly.pdbx_seq_one_letter_code
_entity_poly.pdbx_strand_id
1 'polypeptide(L)'
;MYCYRKVKDDLYWVGGNDRRLALFEGVYSVPDGVSYNSYLLLDEKTVLFDTVDHAVEKVFFENIEHLLAGRKLDYVVVHHMEPDHSASLRELVMRYPEVRIICNAKIAAMIRQFFDFDIDSRAYLVGEGDTFSSGRHTLAFVMAPMVHWPEVMVSYDATDKILFSADAFGTFGALNGALFADEVDFMRDYLDEARRYYTNIVGKYGTQVQALLKKAAGLDIEMVCPLHGFVWRKNLGDFIEKYDKWSRYEPEEKGVVIAYASVYGNTANAADILALRLRELGVKTAVYDVSVTPASEIIAAAFKWSHLVFASTTYNAGIFVTMEALISDLAAHNIQNRTVGIIENGSWAPTSGGLMRAALEKCKSMTFLENKVSLRSSVKDKDYEDLLALAQAIADSMPKAPVHTVPAAGHVDANALFRLSYGLFVLTAREGDRDNGCIINTAAQVTDSPKRISVTVNKANLTHDMILNTGVFNLSVLTTDAPMKVYEHFGFASGRDADKFAGCETTLRTANGVRYVGKYANAVISGHVVEKVDCGTHTIFIADVTEASVLSDAESVTYQYYFDHVKPKKQPAPEKKKGFVCKICGYVYEGDELPEDFVCPLCKHGAADFERL
;
A
#
# COMPACT_ATOMS: atom_id res chain seq x y z
N MET A 1 34.69 -9.08 13.69
CA MET A 1 33.86 -8.36 12.70
C MET A 1 32.49 -8.96 12.83
N TYR A 2 31.55 -8.23 13.45
CA TYR A 2 30.30 -8.76 13.98
C TYR A 2 29.13 -8.10 13.24
N CYS A 3 28.01 -8.80 13.11
CA CYS A 3 26.82 -8.34 12.39
C CYS A 3 25.62 -8.38 13.33
N TYR A 4 25.60 -7.47 14.29
CA TYR A 4 24.49 -7.28 15.23
C TYR A 4 23.91 -5.89 15.06
N ARG A 5 22.71 -5.67 15.63
CA ARG A 5 22.08 -4.35 15.60
C ARG A 5 21.40 -4.03 16.92
N LYS A 6 21.62 -2.82 17.41
CA LYS A 6 21.00 -2.32 18.64
C LYS A 6 19.50 -2.08 18.40
N VAL A 7 18.65 -2.69 19.23
CA VAL A 7 17.18 -2.56 19.20
C VAL A 7 16.72 -1.55 20.26
N LYS A 8 17.22 -1.70 21.49
CA LYS A 8 17.11 -0.76 22.63
C LYS A 8 18.46 -0.66 23.33
N ASP A 9 18.53 0.06 24.46
CA ASP A 9 19.82 0.33 25.12
C ASP A 9 20.59 -0.92 25.54
N ASP A 10 19.88 -1.92 26.02
CA ASP A 10 20.38 -3.23 26.47
C ASP A 10 19.87 -4.40 25.63
N LEU A 11 19.04 -4.17 24.60
CA LEU A 11 18.54 -5.21 23.70
C LEU A 11 19.18 -5.11 22.31
N TYR A 12 19.70 -6.24 21.83
CA TYR A 12 20.39 -6.35 20.54
C TYR A 12 19.80 -7.48 19.70
N TRP A 13 19.60 -7.23 18.41
CA TRP A 13 19.39 -8.29 17.43
C TRP A 13 20.73 -8.95 17.12
N VAL A 14 20.78 -10.28 17.24
CA VAL A 14 21.98 -11.11 17.07
C VAL A 14 21.80 -12.22 16.03
N GLY A 15 20.66 -12.23 15.34
CA GLY A 15 20.30 -13.21 14.31
C GLY A 15 21.14 -13.14 13.03
N GLY A 16 20.58 -13.67 11.93
CA GLY A 16 21.27 -13.69 10.64
C GLY A 16 20.34 -13.83 9.43
N ASN A 17 20.92 -13.65 8.24
CA ASN A 17 20.22 -13.83 6.96
C ASN A 17 20.73 -15.09 6.27
N ASP A 18 19.83 -15.98 5.87
CA ASP A 18 20.15 -17.04 4.91
C ASP A 18 19.64 -16.65 3.52
N ARG A 19 20.59 -16.26 2.66
CA ARG A 19 20.34 -15.87 1.27
C ARG A 19 20.54 -17.02 0.28
N ARG A 20 20.92 -18.20 0.77
CA ARG A 20 21.22 -19.37 -0.07
C ARG A 20 20.04 -20.35 -0.11
N LEU A 21 19.12 -20.24 0.84
CA LEU A 21 17.93 -21.07 0.90
C LEU A 21 17.06 -20.86 -0.34
N ALA A 22 16.77 -21.94 -1.06
CA ALA A 22 15.88 -21.90 -2.22
C ALA A 22 14.42 -22.12 -1.82
N LEU A 23 14.18 -23.03 -0.87
CA LEU A 23 12.86 -23.44 -0.40
C LEU A 23 12.82 -23.39 1.14
N PHE A 24 11.96 -22.56 1.71
CA PHE A 24 11.63 -22.58 3.13
C PHE A 24 10.71 -23.77 3.42
N GLU A 25 10.96 -24.50 4.51
CA GLU A 25 10.33 -25.80 4.85
C GLU A 25 10.39 -26.87 3.74
N GLY A 26 11.25 -26.68 2.73
CA GLY A 26 11.30 -27.53 1.55
C GLY A 26 10.11 -27.39 0.59
N VAL A 27 9.24 -26.38 0.78
CA VAL A 27 8.02 -26.21 -0.03
C VAL A 27 7.81 -24.78 -0.56
N TYR A 28 8.24 -23.75 0.18
CA TYR A 28 7.99 -22.36 -0.21
C TYR A 28 9.21 -21.74 -0.89
N SER A 29 9.09 -21.39 -2.17
CA SER A 29 10.14 -20.65 -2.89
C SER A 29 10.46 -19.33 -2.17
N VAL A 30 11.74 -19.10 -1.87
CA VAL A 30 12.25 -17.89 -1.18
C VAL A 30 13.52 -17.39 -1.90
N PRO A 31 13.40 -16.87 -3.13
CA PRO A 31 14.57 -16.46 -3.92
C PRO A 31 15.38 -15.33 -3.25
N ASP A 32 14.74 -14.53 -2.40
CA ASP A 32 15.37 -13.47 -1.62
C ASP A 32 15.84 -13.94 -0.22
N GLY A 33 15.78 -15.25 0.04
CA GLY A 33 16.17 -15.86 1.30
C GLY A 33 15.19 -15.62 2.45
N VAL A 34 15.67 -15.80 3.67
CA VAL A 34 14.94 -15.52 4.92
C VAL A 34 15.87 -14.95 5.98
N SER A 35 15.32 -14.24 6.96
CA SER A 35 16.05 -13.89 8.17
C SER A 35 15.63 -14.79 9.33
N TYR A 36 16.59 -15.15 10.17
CA TYR A 36 16.38 -15.82 11.45
C TYR A 36 16.75 -14.84 12.54
N ASN A 37 15.75 -14.26 13.19
CA ASN A 37 15.94 -13.25 14.21
C ASN A 37 16.07 -13.92 15.57
N SER A 38 17.03 -13.44 16.34
CA SER A 38 17.19 -13.75 17.75
C SER A 38 17.70 -12.49 18.45
N TYR A 39 17.38 -12.34 19.73
CA TYR A 39 17.62 -11.12 20.49
C TYR A 39 18.39 -11.41 21.77
N LEU A 40 19.37 -10.59 22.10
CA LEU A 40 20.17 -10.69 23.32
C LEU A 40 19.93 -9.45 24.19
N LEU A 41 19.35 -9.67 25.37
CA LEU A 41 19.15 -8.68 26.41
C LEU A 41 20.30 -8.74 27.43
N LEU A 42 20.94 -7.59 27.66
CA LEU A 42 22.09 -7.41 28.53
C LEU A 42 21.73 -6.76 29.87
N ASP A 43 20.59 -7.13 30.46
CA ASP A 43 20.14 -6.74 31.80
C ASP A 43 21.03 -7.36 32.91
N GLU A 44 20.73 -7.20 34.20
CA GLU A 44 21.52 -7.81 35.30
C GLU A 44 21.80 -9.30 35.06
N LYS A 45 20.77 -10.05 34.66
CA LYS A 45 20.86 -11.38 34.06
C LYS A 45 20.73 -11.25 32.55
N THR A 46 21.64 -11.90 31.82
CA THR A 46 21.57 -11.89 30.36
C THR A 46 20.52 -12.89 29.87
N VAL A 47 19.72 -12.48 28.89
CA VAL A 47 18.64 -13.30 28.33
C VAL A 47 18.74 -13.31 26.82
N LEU A 48 18.86 -14.50 26.25
CA LEU A 48 18.72 -14.74 24.82
C LEU A 48 17.27 -15.12 24.50
N PHE A 49 16.70 -14.62 23.41
CA PHE A 49 15.36 -14.96 22.94
C PHE A 49 15.47 -15.76 21.64
N ASP A 50 15.09 -17.03 21.73
CA ASP A 50 15.23 -18.08 20.73
C ASP A 50 16.67 -18.24 20.22
N THR A 51 16.88 -19.24 19.37
CA THR A 51 18.14 -19.41 18.65
C THR A 51 17.91 -19.21 17.16
N VAL A 52 18.66 -19.90 16.32
CA VAL A 52 18.61 -19.74 14.86
C VAL A 52 18.83 -21.09 14.18
N ASP A 53 18.52 -21.15 12.90
CA ASP A 53 18.91 -22.22 12.00
C ASP A 53 20.44 -22.36 11.91
N HIS A 54 20.91 -23.59 11.67
CA HIS A 54 22.32 -23.91 11.45
C HIS A 54 22.96 -23.07 10.34
N ALA A 55 22.19 -22.62 9.34
CA ALA A 55 22.66 -21.82 8.22
C ALA A 55 23.33 -20.50 8.64
N VAL A 56 22.94 -19.92 9.78
CA VAL A 56 23.47 -18.64 10.29
C VAL A 56 24.13 -18.76 11.67
N GLU A 57 24.30 -19.98 12.16
CA GLU A 57 24.80 -20.30 13.51
C GLU A 57 26.17 -19.66 13.82
N LYS A 58 27.07 -19.63 12.83
CA LYS A 58 28.40 -19.03 13.01
C LYS A 58 28.33 -17.54 13.37
N VAL A 59 27.61 -16.74 12.57
CA VAL A 59 27.52 -15.29 12.81
C VAL A 59 26.74 -14.99 14.08
N PHE A 60 25.71 -15.81 14.36
CA PHE A 60 24.92 -15.74 15.58
C PHE A 60 25.78 -15.90 16.84
N PHE A 61 26.61 -16.95 16.93
CA PHE A 61 27.48 -17.12 18.10
C PHE A 61 28.61 -16.08 18.17
N GLU A 62 29.18 -15.67 17.04
CA GLU A 62 30.19 -14.59 17.01
C GLU A 62 29.60 -13.27 17.55
N ASN A 63 28.33 -12.97 17.26
CA ASN A 63 27.62 -11.81 17.78
C ASN A 63 27.37 -11.91 19.29
N ILE A 64 26.89 -13.07 19.77
CA ILE A 64 26.62 -13.30 21.20
C ILE A 64 27.90 -13.17 22.02
N GLU A 65 28.98 -13.86 21.62
CA GLU A 65 30.26 -13.82 22.32
C GLU A 65 30.80 -12.39 22.43
N HIS A 66 30.72 -11.64 21.33
CA HIS A 66 31.15 -10.25 21.29
C HIS A 66 30.37 -9.35 22.25
N LEU A 67 29.03 -9.44 22.21
CA LEU A 67 28.15 -8.58 23.00
C LEU A 67 28.16 -8.93 24.48
N LEU A 68 28.30 -10.21 24.83
CA LEU A 68 28.50 -10.62 26.21
C LEU A 68 29.81 -10.08 26.77
N ALA A 69 30.86 -9.93 25.96
CA ALA A 69 32.15 -9.36 26.36
C ALA A 69 32.71 -9.99 27.66
N GLY A 70 32.56 -11.32 27.79
CA GLY A 70 32.98 -12.09 28.97
C GLY A 70 31.91 -12.24 30.06
N ARG A 71 30.75 -11.59 29.93
CA ARG A 71 29.58 -11.87 30.77
C ARG A 71 29.05 -13.28 30.52
N LYS A 72 28.48 -13.88 31.56
CA LYS A 72 27.76 -15.16 31.44
C LYS A 72 26.49 -14.98 30.60
N LEU A 73 26.09 -16.01 29.87
CA LEU A 73 24.73 -16.18 29.36
C LEU A 73 23.89 -16.90 30.41
N ASP A 74 22.97 -16.19 31.06
CA ASP A 74 22.22 -16.74 32.20
C ASP A 74 20.99 -17.55 31.75
N TYR A 75 20.23 -17.01 30.79
CA TYR A 75 18.98 -17.60 30.32
C TYR A 75 18.85 -17.58 28.80
N VAL A 76 18.14 -18.57 28.26
CA VAL A 76 17.52 -18.53 26.94
C VAL A 76 16.02 -18.76 27.09
N VAL A 77 15.20 -17.88 26.50
CA VAL A 77 13.77 -18.09 26.32
C VAL A 77 13.59 -18.83 25.01
N VAL A 78 12.87 -19.94 25.02
CA VAL A 78 12.45 -20.64 23.79
C VAL A 78 10.96 -20.43 23.65
N HIS A 79 10.55 -19.67 22.65
CA HIS A 79 9.14 -19.39 22.34
C HIS A 79 8.53 -20.47 21.45
N HIS A 80 9.34 -21.01 20.55
CA HIS A 80 8.92 -21.92 19.50
C HIS A 80 10.02 -22.95 19.19
N MET A 81 9.63 -24.21 18.96
CA MET A 81 10.57 -25.32 18.78
C MET A 81 10.88 -25.66 17.32
N GLU A 82 10.30 -24.98 16.34
CA GLU A 82 10.67 -25.26 14.94
C GLU A 82 12.19 -25.10 14.74
N PRO A 83 12.85 -26.04 14.03
CA PRO A 83 14.31 -26.08 13.99
C PRO A 83 14.97 -24.82 13.43
N ASP A 84 14.31 -24.04 12.60
CA ASP A 84 14.87 -22.82 12.05
C ASP A 84 15.02 -21.68 13.10
N HIS A 85 14.49 -21.88 14.29
CA HIS A 85 14.69 -21.06 15.48
C HIS A 85 15.28 -21.82 16.69
N SER A 86 15.32 -23.14 16.64
CA SER A 86 15.73 -23.97 17.78
C SER A 86 16.94 -24.88 17.53
N ALA A 87 17.38 -25.06 16.27
CA ALA A 87 18.42 -26.02 15.89
C ALA A 87 19.77 -25.76 16.60
N SER A 88 20.11 -24.49 16.81
CA SER A 88 21.36 -24.09 17.48
C SER A 88 21.30 -24.23 19.02
N LEU A 89 20.19 -24.67 19.61
CA LEU A 89 20.03 -24.80 21.07
C LEU A 89 21.03 -25.80 21.69
N ARG A 90 21.32 -26.90 20.98
CA ARG A 90 22.31 -27.88 21.46
C ARG A 90 23.71 -27.27 21.54
N GLU A 91 24.14 -26.53 20.51
CA GLU A 91 25.42 -25.84 20.49
C GLU A 91 25.48 -24.75 21.57
N LEU A 92 24.37 -24.01 21.76
CA LEU A 92 24.26 -23.01 22.82
C LEU A 92 24.53 -23.62 24.21
N VAL A 93 23.89 -24.75 24.52
CA VAL A 93 24.08 -25.45 25.80
C VAL A 93 25.52 -25.97 25.96
N MET A 94 26.17 -26.41 24.89
CA MET A 94 27.57 -26.84 24.95
C MET A 94 28.53 -25.65 25.20
N ARG A 95 28.27 -24.49 24.60
CA ARG A 95 29.08 -23.27 24.78
C ARG A 95 28.83 -22.56 26.10
N TYR A 96 27.60 -22.64 26.61
CA TYR A 96 27.18 -22.04 27.87
C TYR A 96 26.57 -23.11 28.79
N PRO A 97 27.39 -23.99 29.40
CA PRO A 97 26.91 -25.16 30.15
C PRO A 97 26.05 -24.84 31.37
N GLU A 98 26.03 -23.59 31.83
CA GLU A 98 25.24 -23.14 32.98
C GLU A 98 23.95 -22.40 32.59
N VAL A 99 23.67 -22.25 31.28
CA VAL A 99 22.47 -21.55 30.80
C VAL A 99 21.20 -22.29 31.24
N ARG A 100 20.21 -21.53 31.70
CA ARG A 100 18.86 -22.03 32.02
C ARG A 100 17.91 -21.77 30.86
N ILE A 101 16.94 -22.67 30.66
CA ILE A 101 16.02 -22.61 29.52
C ILE A 101 14.62 -22.25 30.01
N ILE A 102 14.16 -21.03 29.74
CA ILE A 102 12.79 -20.59 30.03
C ILE A 102 11.87 -21.09 28.93
N CYS A 103 10.93 -21.97 29.27
CA CYS A 103 10.06 -22.62 28.32
C CYS A 103 8.76 -23.11 28.97
N ASN A 104 7.74 -23.45 28.19
CA ASN A 104 6.57 -24.15 28.72
C ASN A 104 6.76 -25.68 28.70
N ALA A 105 5.83 -26.41 29.32
CA ALA A 105 5.92 -27.87 29.45
C ALA A 105 5.94 -28.62 28.10
N LYS A 106 5.27 -28.10 27.06
CA LYS A 106 5.28 -28.70 25.73
C LYS A 106 6.62 -28.49 25.02
N ILE A 107 7.19 -27.29 25.14
CA ILE A 107 8.53 -26.98 24.64
C ILE A 107 9.56 -27.90 25.30
N ALA A 108 9.54 -28.05 26.62
CA ALA A 108 10.44 -28.98 27.32
C ALA A 108 10.26 -30.44 26.84
N ALA A 109 9.03 -30.86 26.55
CA ALA A 109 8.77 -32.18 25.97
C ALA A 109 9.36 -32.34 24.56
N MET A 110 9.24 -31.32 23.71
CA MET A 110 9.82 -31.32 22.36
C MET A 110 11.35 -31.23 22.39
N ILE A 111 11.95 -30.49 23.33
CA ILE A 111 13.41 -30.48 23.52
C ILE A 111 13.93 -31.89 23.78
N ARG A 112 13.23 -32.71 24.59
CA ARG A 112 13.61 -34.13 24.81
C ARG A 112 13.49 -34.99 23.54
N GLN A 113 12.72 -34.56 22.54
CA GLN A 113 12.57 -35.27 21.27
C GLN A 113 13.65 -34.88 20.27
N PHE A 114 14.00 -33.59 20.22
CA PHE A 114 15.00 -33.06 19.28
C PHE A 114 16.45 -33.20 19.77
N PHE A 115 16.67 -33.21 21.09
CA PHE A 115 18.01 -33.12 21.67
C PHE A 115 18.24 -34.09 22.83
N ASP A 116 19.50 -34.48 23.02
CA ASP A 116 19.94 -35.44 24.04
C ASP A 116 20.51 -34.80 25.32
N PHE A 117 20.57 -33.47 25.41
CA PHE A 117 21.08 -32.82 26.62
C PHE A 117 20.03 -32.86 27.74
N ASP A 118 20.51 -32.87 28.99
CA ASP A 118 19.63 -32.88 30.17
C ASP A 118 18.87 -31.56 30.29
N ILE A 119 17.62 -31.54 29.79
CA ILE A 119 16.70 -30.42 29.92
C ILE A 119 16.08 -30.33 31.32
N ASP A 120 15.97 -31.45 32.06
CA ASP A 120 15.25 -31.48 33.34
C ASP A 120 15.97 -30.66 34.41
N SER A 121 17.32 -30.68 34.41
CA SER A 121 18.11 -29.82 35.30
C SER A 121 18.21 -28.36 34.86
N ARG A 122 17.80 -28.04 33.63
CA ARG A 122 17.98 -26.71 33.01
C ARG A 122 16.70 -25.90 32.91
N ALA A 123 15.56 -26.57 32.81
CA ALA A 123 14.29 -25.94 32.55
C ALA A 123 13.89 -24.94 33.65
N TYR A 124 13.36 -23.81 33.21
CA TYR A 124 12.59 -22.87 34.00
C TYR A 124 11.19 -22.86 33.37
N LEU A 125 10.26 -23.62 33.95
CA LEU A 125 8.94 -23.80 33.36
C LEU A 125 8.05 -22.58 33.62
N VAL A 126 7.39 -22.10 32.57
CA VAL A 126 6.42 -21.00 32.62
C VAL A 126 5.08 -21.40 32.00
N GLY A 127 4.01 -20.88 32.58
CA GLY A 127 2.63 -20.98 32.12
C GLY A 127 2.06 -19.63 31.66
N GLU A 128 0.77 -19.63 31.32
CA GLU A 128 0.03 -18.42 30.96
C GLU A 128 0.05 -17.41 32.12
N GLY A 129 0.52 -16.19 31.87
CA GLY A 129 0.54 -15.08 32.82
C GLY A 129 1.70 -15.14 33.82
N ASP A 130 2.53 -16.17 33.80
CA ASP A 130 3.73 -16.23 34.63
C ASP A 130 4.71 -15.11 34.23
N THR A 131 5.55 -14.71 35.20
CA THR A 131 6.54 -13.66 34.98
C THR A 131 7.95 -14.11 35.36
N PHE A 132 8.94 -13.46 34.74
CA PHE A 132 10.35 -13.64 35.03
C PHE A 132 11.05 -12.28 35.04
N SER A 133 11.85 -12.01 36.08
CA SER A 133 12.68 -10.81 36.16
C SER A 133 14.15 -11.11 35.89
N SER A 134 14.71 -10.42 34.91
CA SER A 134 16.13 -10.43 34.59
C SER A 134 16.92 -9.36 35.36
N GLY A 135 16.26 -8.54 36.19
CA GLY A 135 16.83 -7.32 36.78
C GLY A 135 15.87 -6.16 36.55
N ARG A 136 16.26 -5.24 35.65
CA ARG A 136 15.43 -4.11 35.18
C ARG A 136 14.18 -4.57 34.42
N HIS A 137 14.26 -5.66 33.67
CA HIS A 137 13.17 -6.14 32.84
C HIS A 137 12.32 -7.18 33.57
N THR A 138 11.02 -7.16 33.27
CA THR A 138 10.06 -8.18 33.70
C THR A 138 9.32 -8.71 32.49
N LEU A 139 9.59 -9.97 32.15
CA LEU A 139 8.95 -10.70 31.08
C LEU A 139 7.67 -11.36 31.59
N ALA A 140 6.55 -11.17 30.90
CA ALA A 140 5.30 -11.88 31.10
C ALA A 140 5.07 -12.85 29.94
N PHE A 141 4.70 -14.11 30.22
CA PHE A 141 4.54 -15.15 29.20
C PHE A 141 3.06 -15.36 28.84
N VAL A 142 2.76 -15.42 27.54
CA VAL A 142 1.40 -15.62 27.03
C VAL A 142 1.41 -16.81 26.09
N MET A 143 0.56 -17.81 26.33
CA MET A 143 0.47 -18.99 25.48
C MET A 143 -0.30 -18.67 24.20
N ALA A 144 0.26 -19.11 23.07
CA ALA A 144 -0.26 -18.89 21.73
C ALA A 144 -0.39 -20.22 20.95
N PRO A 145 -1.08 -21.24 21.51
CA PRO A 145 -1.09 -22.57 20.92
C PRO A 145 -1.74 -22.57 19.53
N MET A 146 -1.09 -23.25 18.58
CA MET A 146 -1.48 -23.33 17.17
C MET A 146 -1.44 -21.99 16.42
N VAL A 147 -0.83 -20.95 16.97
CA VAL A 147 -0.34 -19.85 16.13
C VAL A 147 0.95 -20.37 15.51
N HIS A 148 0.82 -21.18 14.45
CA HIS A 148 1.81 -22.10 13.88
C HIS A 148 1.84 -23.49 14.55
N TRP A 149 2.49 -23.64 15.72
CA TRP A 149 2.66 -24.95 16.39
C TRP A 149 1.99 -25.02 17.79
N PRO A 150 1.73 -26.23 18.34
CA PRO A 150 0.94 -26.39 19.57
C PRO A 150 1.59 -25.88 20.86
N GLU A 151 2.92 -25.72 20.88
CA GLU A 151 3.73 -25.28 22.01
C GLU A 151 4.03 -23.78 22.02
N VAL A 152 3.73 -23.07 20.93
CA VAL A 152 4.10 -21.66 20.79
C VAL A 152 3.63 -20.83 21.98
N MET A 153 4.54 -20.00 22.49
CA MET A 153 4.28 -18.93 23.45
C MET A 153 4.96 -17.64 23.00
N VAL A 154 4.46 -16.50 23.46
CA VAL A 154 5.10 -15.19 23.28
C VAL A 154 5.51 -14.63 24.64
N SER A 155 6.47 -13.72 24.67
CA SER A 155 6.81 -12.98 25.89
C SER A 155 6.67 -11.48 25.68
N TYR A 156 6.15 -10.81 26.71
CA TYR A 156 6.00 -9.37 26.75
C TYR A 156 6.92 -8.80 27.83
N ASP A 157 7.85 -7.96 27.42
CA ASP A 157 8.66 -7.16 28.33
C ASP A 157 7.88 -5.94 28.80
N ALA A 158 7.45 -5.96 30.06
CA ALA A 158 6.67 -4.88 30.65
C ALA A 158 7.47 -3.60 30.88
N THR A 159 8.80 -3.65 30.84
CA THR A 159 9.66 -2.49 31.09
C THR A 159 9.77 -1.63 29.83
N ASP A 160 10.18 -2.21 28.71
CA ASP A 160 10.36 -1.49 27.44
C ASP A 160 9.19 -1.69 26.46
N LYS A 161 8.12 -2.37 26.90
CA LYS A 161 6.87 -2.58 26.16
C LYS A 161 7.05 -3.33 24.83
N ILE A 162 7.86 -4.39 24.87
CA ILE A 162 8.25 -5.18 23.70
C ILE A 162 7.53 -6.53 23.72
N LEU A 163 6.90 -6.89 22.61
CA LEU A 163 6.38 -8.23 22.38
C LEU A 163 7.36 -9.03 21.53
N PHE A 164 7.94 -10.10 22.08
CA PHE A 164 8.65 -11.13 21.33
C PHE A 164 7.63 -12.14 20.82
N SER A 165 7.34 -12.10 19.52
CA SER A 165 6.09 -12.64 18.97
C SER A 165 6.18 -14.04 18.35
N ALA A 166 7.31 -14.73 18.52
CA ALA A 166 7.62 -15.95 17.76
C ALA A 166 7.46 -15.67 16.24
N ASP A 167 6.80 -16.56 15.50
CA ASP A 167 6.49 -16.41 14.07
C ASP A 167 5.42 -15.37 13.75
N ALA A 168 4.59 -15.00 14.73
CA ALA A 168 3.61 -13.98 14.49
C ALA A 168 4.32 -12.67 14.10
N PHE A 169 3.77 -11.98 13.11
CA PHE A 169 4.33 -10.80 12.46
C PHE A 169 5.60 -11.05 11.62
N GLY A 170 5.84 -12.30 11.20
CA GLY A 170 6.91 -12.67 10.28
C GLY A 170 6.70 -12.19 8.83
N THR A 171 7.78 -12.25 8.03
CA THR A 171 7.80 -11.92 6.60
C THR A 171 8.89 -12.74 5.92
N PHE A 172 8.61 -13.33 4.75
CA PHE A 172 9.63 -13.97 3.93
C PHE A 172 10.60 -12.93 3.35
N GLY A 173 11.85 -13.33 3.11
CA GLY A 173 12.92 -12.47 2.62
C GLY A 173 14.02 -12.22 3.64
N ALA A 174 15.27 -12.18 3.18
CA ALA A 174 16.39 -11.72 3.98
C ALA A 174 16.38 -10.19 4.15
N LEU A 175 16.88 -9.72 5.29
CA LEU A 175 16.99 -8.30 5.60
C LEU A 175 18.13 -7.64 4.79
N ASN A 176 17.80 -6.63 4.00
CA ASN A 176 18.75 -5.87 3.16
C ASN A 176 19.41 -4.70 3.93
N GLY A 177 19.83 -4.96 5.18
CA GLY A 177 20.46 -3.97 6.08
C GLY A 177 19.49 -3.18 6.96
N ALA A 178 18.24 -3.04 6.53
CA ALA A 178 17.14 -2.54 7.37
C ALA A 178 16.67 -3.65 8.31
N LEU A 179 16.59 -3.35 9.62
CA LEU A 179 16.00 -4.25 10.62
C LEU A 179 14.60 -3.78 11.00
N PHE A 180 14.37 -2.46 11.04
CA PHE A 180 13.09 -1.92 11.45
C PHE A 180 12.19 -1.66 10.25
N ALA A 181 10.90 -1.93 10.41
CA ALA A 181 9.91 -1.72 9.35
C ALA A 181 9.83 -0.25 8.91
N ASP A 182 10.15 0.71 9.79
CA ASP A 182 10.15 2.16 9.49
C ASP A 182 11.38 2.65 8.70
N GLU A 183 12.31 1.77 8.36
CA GLU A 183 13.46 2.08 7.49
C GLU A 183 13.20 1.77 6.01
N VAL A 184 12.06 1.14 5.71
CA VAL A 184 11.65 0.74 4.37
C VAL A 184 10.20 1.18 4.12
N ASP A 185 9.77 1.16 2.86
CA ASP A 185 8.35 1.28 2.55
C ASP A 185 7.70 -0.10 2.67
N PHE A 186 7.48 -0.55 3.92
CA PHE A 186 7.01 -1.91 4.20
C PHE A 186 5.71 -2.23 3.46
N MET A 187 4.76 -1.30 3.48
CA MET A 187 3.43 -1.51 2.90
C MET A 187 3.46 -1.65 1.38
N ARG A 188 4.43 -1.00 0.72
CA ARG A 188 4.63 -1.11 -0.73
C ARG A 188 5.46 -2.34 -1.10
N ASP A 189 6.58 -2.56 -0.42
CA ASP A 189 7.64 -3.46 -0.88
C ASP A 189 7.59 -4.86 -0.24
N TYR A 190 7.02 -5.00 0.96
CA TYR A 190 7.13 -6.22 1.77
C TYR A 190 5.79 -6.81 2.22
N LEU A 191 4.70 -6.06 2.12
CA LEU A 191 3.37 -6.52 2.54
C LEU A 191 2.92 -7.79 1.81
N ASP A 192 3.27 -7.95 0.53
CA ASP A 192 2.91 -9.14 -0.23
C ASP A 192 3.63 -10.40 0.28
N GLU A 193 4.91 -10.31 0.64
CA GLU A 193 5.65 -11.41 1.28
C GLU A 193 5.22 -11.63 2.73
N ALA A 194 4.82 -10.59 3.46
CA ALA A 194 4.24 -10.73 4.80
C ALA A 194 2.89 -11.45 4.76
N ARG A 195 2.06 -11.12 3.76
CA ARG A 195 0.82 -11.87 3.49
C ARG A 195 1.15 -13.31 3.14
N ARG A 196 2.10 -13.54 2.23
CA ARG A 196 2.51 -14.89 1.82
C ARG A 196 3.00 -15.71 3.00
N TYR A 197 3.81 -15.13 3.88
CA TYR A 197 4.24 -15.73 5.13
C TYR A 197 3.03 -16.09 6.00
N TYR A 198 2.18 -15.12 6.35
CA TYR A 198 1.02 -15.37 7.19
C TYR A 198 0.12 -16.48 6.63
N THR A 199 -0.23 -16.40 5.34
CA THR A 199 -1.25 -17.29 4.76
C THR A 199 -0.78 -18.72 4.60
N ASN A 200 0.52 -18.94 4.44
CA ASN A 200 1.10 -20.27 4.23
C ASN A 200 1.64 -20.90 5.53
N ILE A 201 1.98 -20.11 6.53
CA ILE A 201 2.47 -20.62 7.83
C ILE A 201 1.33 -20.73 8.84
N VAL A 202 0.62 -19.62 9.07
CA VAL A 202 -0.36 -19.49 10.16
C VAL A 202 -1.81 -19.49 9.66
N GLY A 203 -2.04 -19.28 8.35
CA GLY A 203 -3.33 -18.91 7.76
C GLY A 203 -4.50 -19.82 8.11
N LYS A 204 -4.23 -21.11 8.39
CA LYS A 204 -5.21 -22.10 8.85
C LYS A 204 -5.82 -21.78 10.23
N TYR A 205 -5.07 -21.11 11.09
CA TYR A 205 -5.35 -20.97 12.52
C TYR A 205 -5.89 -19.59 12.90
N GLY A 206 -6.70 -18.99 12.01
CA GLY A 206 -7.29 -17.67 12.23
C GLY A 206 -8.00 -17.49 13.58
N THR A 207 -8.71 -18.50 14.09
CA THR A 207 -9.37 -18.42 15.42
C THR A 207 -8.35 -18.28 16.56
N GLN A 208 -7.22 -18.97 16.47
CA GLN A 208 -6.15 -18.93 17.47
C GLN A 208 -5.38 -17.61 17.39
N VAL A 209 -5.15 -17.09 16.18
CA VAL A 209 -4.60 -15.74 15.98
C VAL A 209 -5.53 -14.68 16.60
N GLN A 210 -6.83 -14.74 16.35
CA GLN A 210 -7.82 -13.83 16.95
C GLN A 210 -7.80 -13.89 18.49
N ALA A 211 -7.67 -15.10 19.06
CA ALA A 211 -7.55 -15.26 20.50
C ALA A 211 -6.28 -14.60 21.05
N LEU A 212 -5.14 -14.75 20.36
CA LEU A 212 -3.89 -14.08 20.73
C LEU A 212 -3.99 -12.56 20.61
N LEU A 213 -4.52 -12.04 19.50
CA LEU A 213 -4.71 -10.60 19.29
C LEU A 213 -5.58 -9.99 20.41
N LYS A 214 -6.62 -10.69 20.85
CA LYS A 214 -7.47 -10.25 21.97
C LYS A 214 -6.70 -10.17 23.29
N LYS A 215 -5.79 -11.11 23.56
CA LYS A 215 -4.91 -11.06 24.75
C LYS A 215 -3.92 -9.89 24.64
N ALA A 216 -3.29 -9.75 23.47
CA ALA A 216 -2.31 -8.71 23.18
C ALA A 216 -2.90 -7.29 23.28
N ALA A 217 -4.19 -7.11 22.95
CA ALA A 217 -4.90 -5.83 23.09
C ALA A 217 -5.00 -5.32 24.53
N GLY A 218 -4.79 -6.19 25.54
CA GLY A 218 -4.70 -5.78 26.94
C GLY A 218 -3.31 -5.30 27.38
N LEU A 219 -2.30 -5.40 26.49
CA LEU A 219 -0.92 -5.02 26.75
C LEU A 219 -0.62 -3.68 26.08
N ASP A 220 0.22 -2.87 26.72
CA ASP A 220 0.70 -1.60 26.17
C ASP A 220 1.93 -1.86 25.29
N ILE A 221 1.73 -2.32 24.06
CA ILE A 221 2.82 -2.75 23.15
C ILE A 221 3.32 -1.56 22.34
N GLU A 222 4.61 -1.22 22.48
CA GLU A 222 5.29 -0.20 21.68
C GLU A 222 6.22 -0.80 20.61
N MET A 223 6.59 -2.08 20.74
CA MET A 223 7.46 -2.76 19.78
C MET A 223 7.12 -4.25 19.64
N VAL A 224 7.24 -4.78 18.43
CA VAL A 224 7.10 -6.22 18.12
C VAL A 224 8.38 -6.74 17.48
N CYS A 225 8.92 -7.81 18.05
CA CYS A 225 10.16 -8.47 17.67
C CYS A 225 9.85 -9.90 17.20
N PRO A 226 9.61 -10.12 15.88
CA PRO A 226 9.32 -11.44 15.32
C PRO A 226 10.60 -12.25 15.08
N LEU A 227 10.44 -13.56 14.86
CA LEU A 227 11.53 -14.48 14.50
C LEU A 227 11.94 -14.43 13.02
N HIS A 228 11.13 -13.81 12.17
CA HIS A 228 11.46 -13.52 10.77
C HIS A 228 11.10 -12.09 10.38
N GLY A 229 11.85 -11.52 9.45
CA GLY A 229 11.56 -10.20 8.90
C GLY A 229 11.85 -9.06 9.88
N PHE A 230 11.01 -8.03 9.84
CA PHE A 230 11.31 -6.71 10.43
C PHE A 230 10.83 -6.58 11.87
N VAL A 231 11.60 -5.85 12.68
CA VAL A 231 11.16 -5.34 13.98
C VAL A 231 10.23 -4.15 13.76
N TRP A 232 9.07 -4.17 14.40
CA TRP A 232 8.08 -3.12 14.29
C TRP A 232 8.10 -2.23 15.53
N ARG A 233 8.25 -0.92 15.36
CA ARG A 233 8.32 0.08 16.48
C ARG A 233 7.57 1.37 16.21
N LYS A 234 6.95 1.49 15.03
CA LYS A 234 6.11 2.60 14.57
C LYS A 234 4.99 2.01 13.74
N ASN A 235 3.85 2.71 13.72
CA ASN A 235 2.69 2.34 12.90
C ASN A 235 2.26 0.87 13.07
N LEU A 236 2.40 0.31 14.28
CA LEU A 236 2.04 -1.08 14.59
C LEU A 236 0.60 -1.41 14.19
N GLY A 237 -0.30 -0.43 14.35
CA GLY A 237 -1.70 -0.55 14.00
C GLY A 237 -1.94 -1.00 12.56
N ASP A 238 -1.10 -0.55 11.61
CA ASP A 238 -1.25 -0.89 10.20
C ASP A 238 -1.06 -2.40 9.96
N PHE A 239 -0.07 -3.01 10.61
CA PHE A 239 0.21 -4.44 10.46
C PHE A 239 -0.69 -5.31 11.33
N ILE A 240 -1.08 -4.83 12.51
CA ILE A 240 -2.08 -5.48 13.36
C ILE A 240 -3.43 -5.55 12.64
N GLU A 241 -3.85 -4.49 11.93
CA GLU A 241 -5.07 -4.50 11.12
C GLU A 241 -5.01 -5.59 10.04
N LYS A 242 -3.84 -5.79 9.41
CA LYS A 242 -3.65 -6.87 8.43
C LYS A 242 -3.79 -8.24 9.07
N TYR A 243 -3.15 -8.49 10.21
CA TYR A 243 -3.28 -9.75 10.94
C TYR A 243 -4.73 -10.01 11.40
N ASP A 244 -5.44 -8.99 11.89
CA ASP A 244 -6.87 -9.10 12.23
C ASP A 244 -7.71 -9.51 11.01
N LYS A 245 -7.52 -8.79 9.91
CA LYS A 245 -8.23 -9.04 8.64
C LYS A 245 -7.96 -10.46 8.11
N TRP A 246 -6.69 -10.87 8.05
CA TRP A 246 -6.31 -12.18 7.55
C TRP A 246 -6.80 -13.34 8.44
N SER A 247 -6.77 -13.17 9.76
CA SER A 247 -7.25 -14.19 10.71
C SER A 247 -8.77 -14.31 10.77
N ARG A 248 -9.49 -13.27 10.34
CA ARG A 248 -10.94 -13.31 10.07
C ARG A 248 -11.27 -13.81 8.65
N TYR A 249 -10.25 -14.13 7.84
CA TYR A 249 -10.37 -14.50 6.43
C TYR A 249 -11.11 -13.43 5.61
N GLU A 250 -11.07 -12.19 6.07
CA GLU A 250 -11.67 -11.05 5.39
C GLU A 250 -10.74 -10.61 4.24
N PRO A 251 -11.25 -10.47 3.00
CA PRO A 251 -10.41 -10.06 1.88
C PRO A 251 -9.94 -8.60 2.02
N GLU A 252 -8.70 -8.33 1.61
CA GLU A 252 -8.17 -6.96 1.55
C GLU A 252 -8.79 -6.13 0.42
N GLU A 253 -9.02 -6.76 -0.73
CA GLU A 253 -9.51 -6.11 -1.94
C GLU A 253 -10.75 -6.79 -2.49
N LYS A 254 -11.63 -5.96 -3.06
CA LYS A 254 -12.75 -6.43 -3.87
C LYS A 254 -12.28 -6.61 -5.31
N GLY A 255 -12.34 -7.84 -5.80
CA GLY A 255 -11.89 -8.23 -7.13
C GLY A 255 -11.71 -9.73 -7.23
N VAL A 256 -11.08 -10.19 -8.30
CA VAL A 256 -11.07 -11.60 -8.68
C VAL A 256 -9.64 -12.12 -8.88
N VAL A 257 -9.31 -13.22 -8.21
CA VAL A 257 -8.20 -14.09 -8.63
C VAL A 257 -8.73 -15.10 -9.63
N ILE A 258 -8.10 -15.19 -10.80
CA ILE A 258 -8.37 -16.21 -11.81
C ILE A 258 -7.15 -17.12 -11.87
N ALA A 259 -7.25 -18.31 -11.27
CA ALA A 259 -6.22 -19.34 -11.37
C ALA A 259 -6.62 -20.31 -12.47
N TYR A 260 -5.76 -20.56 -13.45
CA TYR A 260 -6.04 -21.45 -14.56
C TYR A 260 -4.97 -22.51 -14.79
N ALA A 261 -5.40 -23.65 -15.32
CA ALA A 261 -4.56 -24.74 -15.83
C ALA A 261 -4.93 -25.03 -17.29
N SER A 262 -3.97 -24.85 -18.21
CA SER A 262 -4.19 -25.06 -19.63
C SER A 262 -3.06 -25.86 -20.30
N VAL A 263 -3.40 -26.99 -20.93
CA VAL A 263 -2.42 -27.83 -21.64
C VAL A 263 -2.14 -27.29 -23.06
N TYR A 264 -3.16 -26.77 -23.74
CA TYR A 264 -3.08 -26.33 -25.14
C TYR A 264 -3.54 -24.87 -25.34
N GLY A 265 -3.57 -24.06 -24.29
CA GLY A 265 -3.95 -22.64 -24.34
C GLY A 265 -5.45 -22.33 -24.40
N ASN A 266 -6.33 -23.30 -24.69
CA ASN A 266 -7.77 -23.02 -24.79
C ASN A 266 -8.43 -22.60 -23.46
N THR A 267 -8.00 -23.19 -22.35
CA THR A 267 -8.46 -22.76 -21.00
C THR A 267 -7.85 -21.40 -20.63
N ALA A 268 -6.61 -21.15 -21.01
CA ALA A 268 -5.96 -19.85 -20.82
C ALA A 268 -6.73 -18.74 -21.57
N ASN A 269 -7.07 -18.98 -22.84
CA ASN A 269 -7.89 -18.05 -23.62
C ASN A 269 -9.26 -17.78 -22.96
N ALA A 270 -9.90 -18.78 -22.36
CA ALA A 270 -11.14 -18.56 -21.61
C ALA A 270 -10.93 -17.71 -20.34
N ALA A 271 -9.83 -17.93 -19.62
CA ALA A 271 -9.44 -17.11 -18.48
C ALA A 271 -9.15 -15.65 -18.89
N ASP A 272 -8.47 -15.44 -20.02
CA ASP A 272 -8.17 -14.11 -20.57
C ASP A 272 -9.43 -13.38 -21.01
N ILE A 273 -10.36 -14.06 -21.70
CA ILE A 273 -11.66 -13.50 -22.06
C ILE A 273 -12.41 -13.07 -20.79
N LEU A 274 -12.50 -13.94 -19.79
CA LEU A 274 -13.17 -13.60 -18.53
C LEU A 274 -12.51 -12.40 -17.84
N ALA A 275 -11.17 -12.39 -17.76
CA ALA A 275 -10.42 -11.30 -17.15
C ALA A 275 -10.69 -9.96 -17.84
N LEU A 276 -10.71 -9.94 -19.19
CA LEU A 276 -11.01 -8.76 -19.99
C LEU A 276 -12.43 -8.25 -19.72
N ARG A 277 -13.43 -9.14 -19.72
CA ARG A 277 -14.83 -8.78 -19.51
C ARG A 277 -15.09 -8.27 -18.10
N LEU A 278 -14.44 -8.84 -17.09
CA LEU A 278 -14.46 -8.31 -15.72
C LEU A 278 -13.88 -6.89 -15.66
N ARG A 279 -12.77 -6.63 -16.37
CA ARG A 279 -12.17 -5.29 -16.41
C ARG A 279 -13.08 -4.25 -17.09
N GLU A 280 -13.78 -4.62 -18.15
CA GLU A 280 -14.80 -3.77 -18.77
C GLU A 280 -15.96 -3.44 -17.82
N LEU A 281 -16.31 -4.36 -16.91
CA LEU A 281 -17.28 -4.15 -15.84
C LEU A 281 -16.70 -3.39 -14.62
N GLY A 282 -15.46 -2.89 -14.70
CA GLY A 282 -14.80 -2.16 -13.61
C GLY A 282 -14.29 -3.04 -12.48
N VAL A 283 -14.27 -4.37 -12.66
CA VAL A 283 -13.82 -5.33 -11.66
C VAL A 283 -12.31 -5.56 -11.82
N LYS A 284 -11.57 -5.42 -10.71
CA LYS A 284 -10.14 -5.74 -10.67
C LYS A 284 -9.90 -7.25 -10.77
N THR A 285 -8.83 -7.64 -11.47
CA THR A 285 -8.47 -9.04 -11.71
C THR A 285 -6.97 -9.28 -11.52
N ALA A 286 -6.61 -10.45 -10.99
CA ALA A 286 -5.26 -11.00 -11.00
C ALA A 286 -5.33 -12.42 -11.60
N VAL A 287 -4.47 -12.73 -12.57
CA VAL A 287 -4.54 -13.98 -13.34
C VAL A 287 -3.26 -14.77 -13.14
N TYR A 288 -3.38 -16.06 -12.81
CA TYR A 288 -2.26 -16.95 -12.52
C TYR A 288 -2.37 -18.25 -13.29
N ASP A 289 -1.29 -18.64 -13.98
CA ASP A 289 -1.11 -20.00 -14.48
C ASP A 289 -0.55 -20.87 -13.36
N VAL A 290 -1.33 -21.85 -12.90
CA VAL A 290 -0.93 -22.76 -11.81
C VAL A 290 0.23 -23.68 -12.21
N SER A 291 0.59 -23.75 -13.49
CA SER A 291 1.68 -24.60 -13.99
C SER A 291 3.05 -23.99 -13.76
N VAL A 292 3.13 -22.67 -13.58
CA VAL A 292 4.40 -21.92 -13.43
C VAL A 292 4.43 -21.01 -12.21
N THR A 293 3.27 -20.73 -11.60
CA THR A 293 3.19 -19.93 -10.38
C THR A 293 3.15 -20.85 -9.16
N PRO A 294 4.05 -20.69 -8.17
CA PRO A 294 3.99 -21.43 -6.92
C PRO A 294 2.63 -21.30 -6.22
N ALA A 295 2.11 -22.39 -5.66
CA ALA A 295 0.82 -22.38 -4.97
C ALA A 295 0.77 -21.35 -3.83
N SER A 296 1.88 -21.16 -3.12
CA SER A 296 1.97 -20.20 -2.01
C SER A 296 1.63 -18.76 -2.39
N GLU A 297 1.97 -18.32 -3.60
CA GLU A 297 1.63 -16.99 -4.12
C GLU A 297 0.14 -16.88 -4.42
N ILE A 298 -0.44 -17.93 -5.01
CA ILE A 298 -1.86 -17.96 -5.34
C ILE A 298 -2.72 -18.05 -4.07
N ILE A 299 -2.26 -18.76 -3.03
CA ILE A 299 -2.91 -18.80 -1.70
C ILE A 299 -2.90 -17.39 -1.09
N ALA A 300 -1.77 -16.69 -1.12
CA ALA A 300 -1.68 -15.31 -0.65
C ALA A 300 -2.63 -14.39 -1.42
N ALA A 301 -2.70 -14.53 -2.75
CA ALA A 301 -3.65 -13.81 -3.58
C ALA A 301 -5.11 -14.17 -3.22
N ALA A 302 -5.43 -15.44 -2.95
CA ALA A 302 -6.76 -15.85 -2.55
C ALA A 302 -7.19 -15.24 -1.21
N PHE A 303 -6.26 -15.03 -0.27
CA PHE A 303 -6.52 -14.26 0.95
C PHE A 303 -6.72 -12.76 0.68
N LYS A 304 -6.01 -12.19 -0.31
CA LYS A 304 -6.14 -10.78 -0.70
C LYS A 304 -7.50 -10.45 -1.33
N TRP A 305 -8.01 -11.29 -2.22
CA TRP A 305 -9.15 -10.95 -3.08
C TRP A 305 -10.46 -11.61 -2.63
N SER A 306 -11.59 -10.93 -2.84
CA SER A 306 -12.92 -11.41 -2.40
C SER A 306 -13.54 -12.51 -3.26
N HIS A 307 -13.16 -12.61 -4.53
CA HIS A 307 -13.71 -13.60 -5.48
C HIS A 307 -12.58 -14.44 -6.07
N LEU A 308 -12.86 -15.73 -6.30
CA LEU A 308 -11.93 -16.69 -6.88
C LEU A 308 -12.58 -17.34 -8.11
N VAL A 309 -11.81 -17.53 -9.18
CA VAL A 309 -12.22 -18.32 -10.33
C VAL A 309 -11.17 -19.38 -10.59
N PHE A 310 -11.60 -20.62 -10.66
CA PHE A 310 -10.74 -21.75 -11.00
C PHE A 310 -11.11 -22.28 -12.38
N ALA A 311 -10.14 -22.21 -13.31
CA ALA A 311 -10.31 -22.61 -14.69
C ALA A 311 -9.39 -23.77 -15.03
N SER A 312 -9.89 -25.01 -15.05
CA SER A 312 -9.02 -26.19 -15.23
C SER A 312 -9.46 -27.05 -16.40
N THR A 313 -8.48 -27.48 -17.21
CA THR A 313 -8.70 -28.65 -18.05
C THR A 313 -9.01 -29.88 -17.20
N THR A 314 -9.78 -30.82 -17.75
CA THR A 314 -9.93 -32.16 -17.21
C THR A 314 -8.74 -33.01 -17.64
N TYR A 315 -8.02 -33.56 -16.67
CA TYR A 315 -6.80 -34.34 -16.89
C TYR A 315 -6.97 -35.72 -16.24
N ASN A 316 -6.87 -36.80 -17.03
CA ASN A 316 -7.11 -38.17 -16.56
C ASN A 316 -8.46 -38.36 -15.83
N ALA A 317 -9.52 -37.72 -16.35
CA ALA A 317 -10.85 -37.62 -15.71
C ALA A 317 -10.87 -36.92 -14.34
N GLY A 318 -9.75 -36.36 -13.90
CA GLY A 318 -9.55 -35.57 -12.70
C GLY A 318 -9.30 -34.08 -12.97
N ILE A 319 -8.86 -33.39 -11.92
CA ILE A 319 -8.37 -32.01 -11.98
C ILE A 319 -6.93 -32.04 -12.54
N PHE A 320 -6.48 -30.96 -13.20
CA PHE A 320 -5.08 -30.85 -13.61
C PHE A 320 -4.16 -30.83 -12.38
N VAL A 321 -3.03 -31.54 -12.44
CA VAL A 321 -2.22 -31.88 -11.25
C VAL A 321 -1.82 -30.69 -10.36
N THR A 322 -1.39 -29.57 -10.93
CA THR A 322 -1.01 -28.39 -10.14
C THR A 322 -2.22 -27.58 -9.66
N MET A 323 -3.35 -27.64 -10.38
CA MET A 323 -4.61 -27.09 -9.90
C MET A 323 -5.16 -27.93 -8.73
N GLU A 324 -5.05 -29.25 -8.81
CA GLU A 324 -5.44 -30.16 -7.73
C GLU A 324 -4.64 -29.90 -6.45
N ALA A 325 -3.32 -29.70 -6.60
CA ALA A 325 -2.45 -29.29 -5.50
C ALA A 325 -2.90 -27.95 -4.89
N LEU A 326 -3.09 -26.91 -5.71
CA LEU A 326 -3.57 -25.60 -5.24
C LEU A 326 -4.91 -25.69 -4.49
N ILE A 327 -5.88 -26.41 -5.03
CA ILE A 327 -7.20 -26.59 -4.41
C ILE A 327 -7.08 -27.33 -3.08
N SER A 328 -6.21 -28.34 -3.02
CA SER A 328 -5.94 -29.09 -1.79
C SER A 328 -5.29 -28.20 -0.73
N ASP A 329 -4.32 -27.37 -1.12
CA ASP A 329 -3.65 -26.45 -0.21
C ASP A 329 -4.60 -25.36 0.30
N LEU A 330 -5.43 -24.77 -0.57
CA LEU A 330 -6.45 -23.80 -0.16
C LEU A 330 -7.41 -24.39 0.88
N ALA A 331 -7.83 -25.64 0.70
CA ALA A 331 -8.66 -26.35 1.66
C ALA A 331 -7.90 -26.65 2.96
N ALA A 332 -6.62 -27.04 2.89
CA ALA A 332 -5.77 -27.29 4.04
C ALA A 332 -5.54 -26.03 4.89
N HIS A 333 -5.42 -24.86 4.23
CA HIS A 333 -5.33 -23.53 4.84
C HIS A 333 -6.68 -22.94 5.24
N ASN A 334 -7.76 -23.72 5.11
CA ASN A 334 -9.10 -23.37 5.58
C ASN A 334 -9.54 -22.00 5.04
N ILE A 335 -9.40 -21.76 3.73
CA ILE A 335 -9.90 -20.55 3.07
C ILE A 335 -11.40 -20.37 3.34
N GLN A 336 -11.86 -19.14 3.54
CA GLN A 336 -13.26 -18.84 3.87
C GLN A 336 -13.72 -17.55 3.23
N ASN A 337 -15.04 -17.31 3.25
CA ASN A 337 -15.65 -16.03 2.89
C ASN A 337 -15.29 -15.60 1.46
N ARG A 338 -15.38 -16.52 0.51
CA ARG A 338 -15.12 -16.25 -0.92
C ARG A 338 -16.32 -16.61 -1.77
N THR A 339 -16.51 -15.83 -2.82
CA THR A 339 -17.40 -16.18 -3.93
C THR A 339 -16.58 -16.84 -5.03
N VAL A 340 -17.03 -17.99 -5.52
CA VAL A 340 -16.27 -18.86 -6.42
C VAL A 340 -16.98 -19.05 -7.76
N GLY A 341 -16.28 -18.76 -8.85
CA GLY A 341 -16.65 -19.16 -10.21
C GLY A 341 -15.84 -20.36 -10.70
N ILE A 342 -16.40 -21.17 -11.60
CA ILE A 342 -15.75 -22.39 -12.10
C ILE A 342 -15.84 -22.45 -13.62
N ILE A 343 -14.68 -22.69 -14.24
CA ILE A 343 -14.55 -23.02 -15.66
C ILE A 343 -13.90 -24.40 -15.77
N GLU A 344 -14.52 -25.31 -16.52
CA GLU A 344 -13.92 -26.59 -16.88
C GLU A 344 -13.73 -26.72 -18.40
N ASN A 345 -12.73 -27.48 -18.81
CA ASN A 345 -12.50 -27.75 -20.23
C ASN A 345 -12.13 -29.22 -20.46
N GLY A 346 -12.88 -29.92 -21.31
CA GLY A 346 -12.58 -31.30 -21.71
C GLY A 346 -13.11 -31.64 -23.10
N SER A 347 -12.42 -32.51 -23.83
CA SER A 347 -12.82 -32.84 -25.21
C SER A 347 -14.01 -33.81 -25.27
N TRP A 348 -14.00 -34.88 -24.48
CA TRP A 348 -15.07 -35.91 -24.49
C TRP A 348 -15.85 -35.98 -23.17
N ALA A 349 -15.24 -35.67 -22.02
CA ALA A 349 -15.92 -35.63 -20.72
C ALA A 349 -15.27 -34.61 -19.77
N PRO A 350 -15.76 -33.36 -19.72
CA PRO A 350 -15.38 -32.39 -18.71
C PRO A 350 -15.88 -32.82 -17.33
N THR A 351 -14.97 -32.98 -16.37
CA THR A 351 -15.28 -33.38 -14.98
C THR A 351 -14.59 -32.50 -13.94
N SER A 352 -13.52 -31.79 -14.32
CA SER A 352 -12.68 -30.99 -13.40
C SER A 352 -13.48 -29.96 -12.61
N GLY A 353 -14.51 -29.33 -13.18
CA GLY A 353 -15.30 -28.31 -12.50
C GLY A 353 -16.08 -28.86 -11.31
N GLY A 354 -16.70 -30.04 -11.47
CA GLY A 354 -17.41 -30.70 -10.37
C GLY A 354 -16.47 -31.12 -9.24
N LEU A 355 -15.28 -31.60 -9.59
CA LEU A 355 -14.27 -32.03 -8.62
C LEU A 355 -13.68 -30.85 -7.84
N MET A 356 -13.36 -29.74 -8.51
CA MET A 356 -12.89 -28.51 -7.84
C MET A 356 -13.96 -27.97 -6.87
N ARG A 357 -15.23 -27.96 -7.29
CA ARG A 357 -16.35 -27.55 -6.43
C ARG A 357 -16.44 -28.43 -5.18
N ALA A 358 -16.48 -29.76 -5.35
CA ALA A 358 -16.61 -30.71 -4.24
C ALA A 358 -15.46 -30.63 -3.21
N ALA A 359 -14.25 -30.29 -3.66
CA ALA A 359 -13.12 -30.06 -2.76
C ALA A 359 -13.29 -28.79 -1.93
N LEU A 360 -13.70 -27.69 -2.57
CA LEU A 360 -13.87 -26.38 -1.92
C LEU A 360 -15.15 -26.24 -1.09
N GLU A 361 -16.21 -27.00 -1.39
CA GLU A 361 -17.47 -26.99 -0.64
C GLU A 361 -17.30 -27.41 0.83
N LYS A 362 -16.20 -28.09 1.16
CA LYS A 362 -15.83 -28.46 2.52
C LYS A 362 -15.32 -27.26 3.34
N CYS A 363 -14.93 -26.18 2.67
CA CYS A 363 -14.45 -24.96 3.30
C CYS A 363 -15.63 -24.12 3.81
N LYS A 364 -15.43 -23.39 4.91
CA LYS A 364 -16.52 -22.66 5.57
C LYS A 364 -16.87 -21.39 4.80
N SER A 365 -18.16 -21.04 4.79
CA SER A 365 -18.65 -19.75 4.28
C SER A 365 -18.23 -19.45 2.83
N MET A 366 -18.19 -20.49 1.99
CA MET A 366 -17.94 -20.34 0.55
C MET A 366 -19.27 -20.17 -0.18
N THR A 367 -19.32 -19.26 -1.15
CA THR A 367 -20.46 -19.06 -2.05
C THR A 367 -20.05 -19.47 -3.45
N PHE A 368 -20.79 -20.37 -4.10
CA PHE A 368 -20.51 -20.80 -5.46
C PHE A 368 -21.50 -20.17 -6.42
N LEU A 369 -21.01 -19.58 -7.51
CA LEU A 369 -21.86 -19.05 -8.57
C LEU A 369 -22.44 -20.21 -9.39
N GLU A 370 -23.73 -20.10 -9.75
CA GLU A 370 -24.43 -21.13 -10.53
C GLU A 370 -23.98 -21.16 -12.01
N ASN A 371 -23.41 -20.05 -12.50
CA ASN A 371 -22.92 -19.89 -13.88
C ASN A 371 -21.61 -20.65 -14.13
N LYS A 372 -21.67 -21.99 -14.10
CA LYS A 372 -20.54 -22.85 -14.49
C LYS A 372 -20.33 -22.80 -16.02
N VAL A 373 -19.10 -22.56 -16.45
CA VAL A 373 -18.72 -22.65 -17.87
C VAL A 373 -18.07 -24.00 -18.14
N SER A 374 -18.61 -24.75 -19.12
CA SER A 374 -18.09 -26.07 -19.52
C SER A 374 -17.70 -26.05 -20.99
N LEU A 375 -16.40 -25.97 -21.24
CA LEU A 375 -15.82 -25.88 -22.58
C LEU A 375 -15.58 -27.26 -23.18
N ARG A 376 -15.79 -27.36 -24.50
CA ARG A 376 -15.43 -28.54 -25.31
C ARG A 376 -14.25 -28.23 -26.20
N SER A 377 -13.06 -28.53 -25.69
CA SER A 377 -11.75 -28.32 -26.31
C SER A 377 -11.35 -26.84 -26.47
N SER A 378 -12.14 -26.03 -27.17
CA SER A 378 -11.86 -24.61 -27.49
C SER A 378 -13.12 -23.75 -27.33
N VAL A 379 -12.97 -22.48 -26.99
CA VAL A 379 -14.10 -21.52 -26.88
C VAL A 379 -14.84 -21.37 -28.21
N LYS A 380 -16.17 -21.46 -28.18
CA LYS A 380 -17.11 -21.16 -29.28
C LYS A 380 -18.06 -20.03 -28.90
N ASP A 381 -18.86 -19.56 -29.84
CA ASP A 381 -19.80 -18.43 -29.63
C ASP A 381 -20.73 -18.66 -28.43
N LYS A 382 -21.26 -19.88 -28.25
CA LYS A 382 -22.07 -20.23 -27.07
C LYS A 382 -21.27 -20.11 -25.77
N ASP A 383 -20.04 -20.64 -25.76
CA ASP A 383 -19.18 -20.62 -24.57
C ASP A 383 -18.78 -19.19 -24.21
N TYR A 384 -18.66 -18.33 -25.22
CA TYR A 384 -18.39 -16.92 -25.05
C TYR A 384 -19.54 -16.21 -24.33
N GLU A 385 -20.80 -16.48 -24.70
CA GLU A 385 -21.96 -15.97 -23.95
C GLU A 385 -21.99 -16.49 -22.50
N ASP A 386 -21.63 -17.76 -22.27
CA ASP A 386 -21.53 -18.31 -20.91
C ASP A 386 -20.42 -17.61 -20.09
N LEU A 387 -19.29 -17.24 -20.72
CA LEU A 387 -18.22 -16.44 -20.09
C LEU A 387 -18.68 -15.01 -19.77
N LEU A 388 -19.47 -14.38 -20.65
CA LEU A 388 -20.09 -13.07 -20.37
C LEU A 388 -21.05 -13.14 -19.19
N ALA A 389 -21.89 -14.18 -19.16
CA ALA A 389 -22.83 -14.40 -18.06
C ALA A 389 -22.09 -14.64 -16.73
N LEU A 390 -20.99 -15.40 -16.74
CA LEU A 390 -20.15 -15.57 -15.55
C LEU A 390 -19.51 -14.25 -15.12
N ALA A 391 -18.97 -13.45 -16.04
CA ALA A 391 -18.40 -12.13 -15.73
C ALA A 391 -19.44 -11.22 -15.06
N GLN A 392 -20.65 -11.18 -15.61
CA GLN A 392 -21.75 -10.40 -15.07
C GLN A 392 -22.19 -10.91 -13.69
N ALA A 393 -22.31 -12.23 -13.50
CA ALA A 393 -22.66 -12.82 -12.21
C ALA A 393 -21.63 -12.49 -11.12
N ILE A 394 -20.34 -12.51 -11.46
CA ILE A 394 -19.26 -12.09 -10.56
C ILE A 394 -19.39 -10.59 -10.22
N ALA A 395 -19.64 -9.73 -11.22
CA ALA A 395 -19.79 -8.30 -10.98
C ALA A 395 -21.03 -7.99 -10.12
N ASP A 396 -22.13 -8.70 -10.33
CA ASP A 396 -23.38 -8.55 -9.58
C ASP A 396 -23.27 -9.06 -8.14
N SER A 397 -22.43 -10.08 -7.88
CA SER A 397 -22.17 -10.58 -6.53
C SER A 397 -21.26 -9.65 -5.71
N MET A 398 -20.56 -8.71 -6.36
CA MET A 398 -19.74 -7.73 -5.64
C MET A 398 -20.61 -6.70 -4.93
N PRO A 399 -20.22 -6.25 -3.72
CA PRO A 399 -20.90 -5.15 -3.07
C PRO A 399 -20.84 -3.93 -3.98
N LYS A 400 -21.99 -3.51 -4.51
CA LYS A 400 -22.09 -2.34 -5.38
C LYS A 400 -21.47 -1.15 -4.65
N ALA A 401 -20.55 -0.45 -5.31
CA ALA A 401 -20.10 0.85 -4.80
C ALA A 401 -21.35 1.68 -4.50
N PRO A 402 -21.39 2.44 -3.40
CA PRO A 402 -22.48 3.39 -3.21
C PRO A 402 -22.50 4.25 -4.47
N VAL A 403 -23.56 4.08 -5.26
CA VAL A 403 -23.81 4.97 -6.38
C VAL A 403 -24.01 6.32 -5.72
N HIS A 404 -23.05 7.21 -5.86
CA HIS A 404 -23.31 8.63 -5.62
C HIS A 404 -24.34 9.02 -6.66
N THR A 405 -25.61 8.86 -6.30
CA THR A 405 -26.72 9.46 -7.02
C THR A 405 -26.53 10.96 -6.84
N VAL A 406 -25.81 11.56 -7.79
CA VAL A 406 -25.82 13.01 -7.94
C VAL A 406 -27.31 13.35 -8.09
N PRO A 407 -27.92 14.10 -7.16
CA PRO A 407 -29.29 14.57 -7.36
C PRO A 407 -29.36 15.24 -8.73
N ALA A 408 -30.49 15.13 -9.43
CA ALA A 408 -30.65 15.78 -10.74
C ALA A 408 -30.08 17.21 -10.68
N ALA A 409 -29.14 17.52 -11.57
CA ALA A 409 -28.37 18.76 -11.51
C ALA A 409 -29.34 19.95 -11.48
N GLY A 410 -29.36 20.67 -10.36
CA GLY A 410 -30.08 21.94 -10.25
C GLY A 410 -29.43 22.99 -11.15
N HIS A 411 -30.12 24.12 -11.35
CA HIS A 411 -29.52 25.26 -12.03
C HIS A 411 -28.27 25.74 -11.27
N VAL A 412 -27.12 25.79 -11.94
CA VAL A 412 -25.87 26.37 -11.44
C VAL A 412 -25.72 27.77 -12.03
N ASP A 413 -25.97 28.80 -11.24
CA ASP A 413 -25.58 30.17 -11.60
C ASP A 413 -24.05 30.27 -11.51
N ALA A 414 -23.38 30.43 -12.65
CA ALA A 414 -21.92 30.59 -12.70
C ALA A 414 -21.43 31.76 -11.82
N ASN A 415 -22.27 32.76 -11.56
CA ASN A 415 -21.92 33.88 -10.68
C ASN A 415 -21.89 33.52 -9.20
N ALA A 416 -22.52 32.43 -8.78
CA ALA A 416 -22.43 31.95 -7.40
C ALA A 416 -20.98 31.62 -7.01
N LEU A 417 -20.20 31.08 -7.96
CA LEU A 417 -18.79 30.76 -7.73
C LEU A 417 -17.92 32.01 -7.55
N PHE A 418 -18.30 33.15 -8.13
CA PHE A 418 -17.61 34.43 -7.90
C PHE A 418 -17.86 35.02 -6.50
N ARG A 419 -18.79 34.45 -5.71
CA ARG A 419 -19.04 34.88 -4.32
C ARG A 419 -18.11 34.22 -3.31
N LEU A 420 -17.37 33.20 -3.72
CA LEU A 420 -16.37 32.57 -2.87
C LEU A 420 -15.19 33.52 -2.67
N SER A 421 -14.82 33.75 -1.40
CA SER A 421 -13.71 34.64 -1.06
C SER A 421 -12.39 33.88 -1.10
N TYR A 422 -11.44 34.40 -1.86
CA TYR A 422 -10.11 33.82 -2.05
C TYR A 422 -9.06 34.91 -2.06
N GLY A 423 -7.85 34.59 -1.61
CA GLY A 423 -6.66 35.40 -1.87
C GLY A 423 -6.15 35.23 -3.30
N LEU A 424 -5.17 36.04 -3.69
CA LEU A 424 -4.37 35.82 -4.89
C LEU A 424 -2.91 35.58 -4.52
N PHE A 425 -2.30 34.60 -5.18
CA PHE A 425 -0.98 34.11 -4.82
C PHE A 425 -0.11 33.93 -6.06
N VAL A 426 1.20 34.12 -5.91
CA VAL A 426 2.17 33.59 -6.87
C VAL A 426 2.65 32.25 -6.33
N LEU A 427 2.30 31.18 -7.04
CA LEU A 427 2.80 29.84 -6.78
C LEU A 427 4.03 29.59 -7.64
N THR A 428 5.16 29.29 -7.02
CA THR A 428 6.43 29.06 -7.70
C THR A 428 6.93 27.65 -7.45
N ALA A 429 7.62 27.11 -8.45
CA ALA A 429 8.21 25.79 -8.41
C ALA A 429 9.56 25.80 -9.12
N ARG A 430 10.38 24.79 -8.84
CA ARG A 430 11.70 24.61 -9.45
C ARG A 430 11.87 23.18 -9.90
N GLU A 431 12.43 22.99 -11.10
CA GLU A 431 12.85 21.69 -11.61
C GLU A 431 14.25 21.82 -12.23
N GLY A 432 15.23 21.10 -11.68
CA GLY A 432 16.64 21.29 -12.02
C GLY A 432 17.09 22.73 -11.73
N ASP A 433 17.58 23.42 -12.75
CA ASP A 433 18.02 24.83 -12.65
C ASP A 433 16.97 25.86 -13.06
N ARG A 434 15.77 25.40 -13.45
CA ARG A 434 14.70 26.28 -13.93
C ARG A 434 13.69 26.57 -12.82
N ASP A 435 13.48 27.85 -12.54
CA ASP A 435 12.35 28.32 -11.75
C ASP A 435 11.19 28.74 -12.66
N ASN A 436 9.95 28.56 -12.19
CA ASN A 436 8.76 29.07 -12.86
C ASN A 436 7.68 29.45 -11.84
N GLY A 437 6.69 30.23 -12.27
CA GLY A 437 5.57 30.63 -11.41
C GLY A 437 4.24 30.75 -12.14
N CYS A 438 3.13 30.68 -11.39
CA CYS A 438 1.81 31.02 -11.90
C CYS A 438 0.97 31.76 -10.84
N ILE A 439 -0.03 32.51 -11.29
CA ILE A 439 -1.06 33.06 -10.40
C ILE A 439 -2.07 31.96 -10.10
N ILE A 440 -2.37 31.78 -8.81
CA ILE A 440 -3.49 30.95 -8.34
C ILE A 440 -4.34 31.74 -7.33
N ASN A 441 -5.60 31.37 -7.22
CA ASN A 441 -6.51 31.82 -6.15
C ASN A 441 -6.97 30.67 -5.25
N THR A 442 -6.64 29.43 -5.60
CA THR A 442 -7.07 28.21 -4.91
C THR A 442 -5.98 27.70 -3.98
N ALA A 443 -5.76 28.42 -2.89
CA ALA A 443 -4.91 27.97 -1.78
C ALA A 443 -5.67 28.11 -0.45
N ALA A 444 -5.56 27.09 0.41
CA ALA A 444 -6.22 27.08 1.72
C ALA A 444 -5.40 26.31 2.76
N GLN A 445 -5.54 26.67 4.04
CA GLN A 445 -5.06 25.82 5.13
C GLN A 445 -6.00 24.62 5.29
N VAL A 446 -5.43 23.41 5.34
CA VAL A 446 -6.19 22.16 5.53
C VAL A 446 -6.26 21.79 7.01
N THR A 447 -5.12 21.86 7.71
CA THR A 447 -5.04 21.61 9.15
C THR A 447 -3.88 22.41 9.76
N ASP A 448 -3.98 22.71 11.05
CA ASP A 448 -2.91 23.38 11.80
C ASP A 448 -1.95 22.40 12.48
N SER A 449 -2.36 21.14 12.71
CA SER A 449 -1.55 20.11 13.36
C SER A 449 -1.79 18.73 12.71
N PRO A 450 -0.90 18.26 11.82
CA PRO A 450 0.29 18.95 11.29
C PRO A 450 -0.08 20.19 10.46
N LYS A 451 0.84 21.14 10.27
CA LYS A 451 0.61 22.31 9.42
C LYS A 451 0.53 21.91 7.97
N ARG A 452 -0.67 21.94 7.38
CA ARG A 452 -0.89 21.59 5.98
C ARG A 452 -1.67 22.64 5.24
N ILE A 453 -1.30 22.81 3.98
CA ILE A 453 -2.02 23.63 3.01
C ILE A 453 -2.39 22.79 1.79
N SER A 454 -3.41 23.23 1.07
CA SER A 454 -3.74 22.75 -0.26
C SER A 454 -3.50 23.85 -1.27
N VAL A 455 -2.95 23.49 -2.43
CA VAL A 455 -2.90 24.35 -3.62
C VAL A 455 -3.49 23.58 -4.80
N THR A 456 -4.47 24.17 -5.46
CA THR A 456 -5.09 23.58 -6.66
C THR A 456 -4.52 24.25 -7.89
N VAL A 457 -3.97 23.48 -8.83
CA VAL A 457 -3.24 24.03 -9.97
C VAL A 457 -3.77 23.46 -11.27
N ASN A 458 -4.01 24.33 -12.25
CA ASN A 458 -4.45 23.94 -13.57
C ASN A 458 -3.35 23.14 -14.30
N LYS A 459 -3.71 21.99 -14.87
CA LYS A 459 -2.78 21.08 -15.57
C LYS A 459 -2.11 21.70 -16.79
N ALA A 460 -2.67 22.78 -17.36
CA ALA A 460 -2.06 23.50 -18.48
C ALA A 460 -0.82 24.32 -18.06
N ASN A 461 -0.69 24.69 -16.77
CA ASN A 461 0.43 25.48 -16.29
C ASN A 461 1.71 24.64 -16.18
N LEU A 462 2.86 25.13 -16.67
CA LEU A 462 4.14 24.46 -16.45
C LEU A 462 4.46 24.27 -14.95
N THR A 463 4.06 25.22 -14.10
CA THR A 463 4.22 25.12 -12.64
C THR A 463 3.53 23.88 -12.07
N HIS A 464 2.40 23.46 -12.64
CA HIS A 464 1.73 22.22 -12.21
C HIS A 464 2.64 21.01 -12.39
N ASP A 465 3.23 20.85 -13.59
CA ASP A 465 4.09 19.70 -13.89
C ASP A 465 5.36 19.72 -13.03
N MET A 466 5.94 20.89 -12.80
CA MET A 466 7.10 21.02 -11.92
C MET A 466 6.78 20.59 -10.48
N ILE A 467 5.63 20.97 -9.93
CA ILE A 467 5.20 20.53 -8.59
C ILE A 467 4.90 19.03 -8.60
N LEU A 468 4.26 18.53 -9.67
CA LEU A 468 3.97 17.12 -9.82
C LEU A 468 5.24 16.26 -9.77
N ASN A 469 6.31 16.72 -10.43
CA ASN A 469 7.58 16.02 -10.55
C ASN A 469 8.47 16.16 -9.31
N THR A 470 8.52 17.35 -8.71
CA THR A 470 9.49 17.65 -7.64
C THR A 470 8.89 17.62 -6.25
N GLY A 471 7.57 17.74 -6.13
CA GLY A 471 6.86 17.80 -4.85
C GLY A 471 7.10 19.08 -4.04
N VAL A 472 7.85 20.06 -4.54
CA VAL A 472 8.20 21.28 -3.80
C VAL A 472 7.65 22.54 -4.46
N PHE A 473 7.20 23.49 -3.65
CA PHE A 473 6.75 24.81 -4.11
C PHE A 473 6.88 25.88 -3.03
N ASN A 474 6.80 27.15 -3.46
CA ASN A 474 6.54 28.28 -2.58
C ASN A 474 5.27 29.01 -2.99
N LEU A 475 4.56 29.52 -1.99
CA LEU A 475 3.37 30.35 -2.15
C LEU A 475 3.66 31.74 -1.62
N SER A 476 3.67 32.74 -2.50
CA SER A 476 3.78 34.16 -2.12
C SER A 476 2.38 34.77 -2.02
N VAL A 477 2.00 35.24 -0.84
CA VAL A 477 0.68 35.86 -0.59
C VAL A 477 0.71 37.31 -1.03
N LEU A 478 0.08 37.63 -2.16
CA LEU A 478 0.18 38.95 -2.78
C LEU A 478 -0.58 40.01 -1.97
N THR A 479 -0.09 41.25 -2.01
CA THR A 479 -0.72 42.40 -1.35
C THR A 479 -1.54 43.25 -2.33
N THR A 480 -2.36 44.16 -1.80
CA THR A 480 -3.10 45.17 -2.58
C THR A 480 -2.21 46.15 -3.33
N ASP A 481 -0.93 46.26 -2.96
CA ASP A 481 0.09 47.08 -3.64
C ASP A 481 0.67 46.41 -4.91
N ALA A 482 0.34 45.14 -5.18
CA ALA A 482 0.87 44.41 -6.33
C ALA A 482 0.43 45.07 -7.65
N PRO A 483 1.36 45.59 -8.47
CA PRO A 483 0.99 46.24 -9.73
C PRO A 483 0.53 45.21 -10.76
N MET A 484 -0.27 45.65 -11.76
CA MET A 484 -0.78 44.80 -12.84
C MET A 484 0.32 43.94 -13.50
N LYS A 485 1.53 44.48 -13.62
CA LYS A 485 2.70 43.80 -14.17
C LYS A 485 3.03 42.46 -13.48
N VAL A 486 2.77 42.31 -12.17
CA VAL A 486 2.95 41.03 -11.46
C VAL A 486 2.01 39.97 -12.02
N TYR A 487 0.74 40.34 -12.24
CA TYR A 487 -0.28 39.44 -12.77
C TYR A 487 -0.06 39.13 -14.25
N GLU A 488 0.40 40.08 -15.05
CA GLU A 488 0.79 39.84 -16.44
C GLU A 488 1.94 38.82 -16.51
N HIS A 489 2.97 39.04 -15.70
CA HIS A 489 4.19 38.23 -15.70
C HIS A 489 3.94 36.78 -15.32
N PHE A 490 3.18 36.55 -14.25
CA PHE A 490 2.91 35.19 -13.77
C PHE A 490 1.61 34.58 -14.29
N GLY A 491 0.66 35.38 -14.77
CA GLY A 491 -0.68 34.92 -15.13
C GLY A 491 -1.00 34.90 -16.64
N PHE A 492 -0.37 35.73 -17.48
CA PHE A 492 -0.84 35.93 -18.86
C PHE A 492 0.01 35.20 -19.92
N ALA A 493 1.19 34.70 -19.53
CA ALA A 493 2.03 33.88 -20.38
C ALA A 493 2.18 32.46 -19.81
N SER A 494 2.40 31.47 -20.68
CA SER A 494 2.79 30.13 -20.26
C SER A 494 4.28 30.09 -19.93
N GLY A 495 4.63 29.41 -18.85
CA GLY A 495 6.04 29.20 -18.49
C GLY A 495 6.77 28.28 -19.47
N ARG A 496 6.05 27.56 -20.36
CA ARG A 496 6.65 26.71 -21.38
C ARG A 496 7.34 27.53 -22.46
N ASP A 497 6.74 28.66 -22.81
CA ASP A 497 7.12 29.47 -23.96
C ASP A 497 7.85 30.77 -23.56
N ALA A 498 7.85 31.11 -22.27
CA ALA A 498 8.50 32.30 -21.73
C ALA A 498 9.17 32.04 -20.37
N ASP A 499 10.31 32.72 -20.12
CA ASP A 499 10.94 32.76 -18.81
C ASP A 499 10.21 33.77 -17.91
N LYS A 500 9.42 33.23 -16.97
CA LYS A 500 8.65 34.01 -15.98
C LYS A 500 9.48 34.59 -14.84
N PHE A 501 10.81 34.55 -14.91
CA PHE A 501 11.66 35.32 -14.00
C PHE A 501 12.63 36.24 -14.77
N ALA A 502 12.60 36.24 -16.10
CA ALA A 502 13.38 37.17 -16.90
C ALA A 502 12.98 38.62 -16.56
N GLY A 503 13.96 39.43 -16.13
CA GLY A 503 13.73 40.83 -15.74
C GLY A 503 13.04 41.04 -14.39
N CYS A 504 12.81 39.98 -13.60
CA CYS A 504 12.39 40.12 -12.20
C CYS A 504 13.60 40.44 -11.31
N GLU A 505 13.47 41.44 -10.44
CA GLU A 505 14.52 41.82 -9.46
C GLU A 505 14.70 40.79 -8.33
N THR A 506 13.81 39.80 -8.18
CA THR A 506 13.86 38.86 -7.05
C THR A 506 14.93 37.80 -7.22
N THR A 507 15.88 37.75 -6.28
CA THR A 507 16.85 36.66 -6.12
C THR A 507 16.54 35.78 -4.90
N LEU A 508 15.41 36.04 -4.22
CA LEU A 508 15.07 35.42 -2.95
C LEU A 508 14.63 33.96 -3.13
N ARG A 509 15.08 33.09 -2.21
CA ARG A 509 14.71 31.68 -2.12
C ARG A 509 14.47 31.31 -0.66
N THR A 510 13.57 30.34 -0.44
CA THR A 510 13.42 29.67 0.86
C THR A 510 14.38 28.47 0.94
N ALA A 511 14.41 27.77 2.07
CA ALA A 511 15.32 26.63 2.31
C ALA A 511 15.13 25.47 1.33
N ASN A 512 13.95 25.33 0.71
CA ASN A 512 13.70 24.33 -0.34
C ASN A 512 14.35 24.69 -1.70
N GLY A 513 15.01 25.84 -1.79
CA GLY A 513 15.73 26.27 -2.98
C GLY A 513 14.83 26.83 -4.10
N VAL A 514 13.52 27.00 -3.88
CA VAL A 514 12.57 27.58 -4.85
C VAL A 514 12.52 29.11 -4.70
N ARG A 515 12.42 29.85 -5.81
CA ARG A 515 12.24 31.32 -5.74
C ARG A 515 10.88 31.74 -5.18
N TYR A 516 10.78 32.93 -4.62
CA TYR A 516 9.49 33.54 -4.27
C TYR A 516 9.48 35.06 -4.56
N VAL A 517 8.29 35.67 -4.54
CA VAL A 517 8.11 37.11 -4.77
C VAL A 517 8.03 37.81 -3.42
N GLY A 518 9.01 38.68 -3.12
CA GLY A 518 9.06 39.42 -1.84
C GLY A 518 8.40 40.80 -1.86
N LYS A 519 8.72 41.64 -2.87
CA LYS A 519 8.40 43.10 -2.91
C LYS A 519 6.90 43.45 -2.93
N TYR A 520 6.02 42.48 -3.23
CA TYR A 520 4.56 42.65 -3.33
C TYR A 520 3.80 41.51 -2.63
N ALA A 521 4.44 40.88 -1.66
CA ALA A 521 3.84 39.82 -0.87
C ALA A 521 4.02 40.09 0.63
N ASN A 522 3.01 39.73 1.42
CA ASN A 522 3.06 39.88 2.88
C ASN A 522 3.45 38.58 3.60
N ALA A 523 3.44 37.44 2.92
CA ALA A 523 3.93 36.18 3.46
C ALA A 523 4.48 35.26 2.36
N VAL A 524 5.39 34.38 2.75
CA VAL A 524 5.85 33.23 1.94
C VAL A 524 5.65 31.94 2.72
N ILE A 525 5.18 30.89 2.04
CA ILE A 525 4.95 29.56 2.60
C ILE A 525 5.55 28.51 1.66
N SER A 526 6.42 27.66 2.19
CA SER A 526 7.05 26.54 1.48
C SER A 526 6.31 25.24 1.75
N GLY A 527 5.98 24.49 0.69
CA GLY A 527 5.25 23.22 0.78
C GLY A 527 6.05 22.03 0.26
N HIS A 528 5.89 20.88 0.91
CA HIS A 528 6.28 19.57 0.39
C HIS A 528 5.03 18.69 0.22
N VAL A 529 4.73 18.29 -1.02
CA VAL A 529 3.52 17.54 -1.37
C VAL A 529 3.53 16.16 -0.72
N VAL A 530 2.43 15.82 -0.04
CA VAL A 530 2.18 14.52 0.59
C VAL A 530 1.05 13.75 -0.09
N GLU A 531 0.12 14.45 -0.75
CA GLU A 531 -1.01 13.83 -1.45
C GLU A 531 -1.41 14.63 -2.70
N LYS A 532 -1.96 13.93 -3.69
CA LYS A 532 -2.39 14.47 -4.99
C LYS A 532 -3.80 13.97 -5.30
N VAL A 533 -4.71 14.89 -5.65
CA VAL A 533 -6.09 14.53 -6.03
C VAL A 533 -6.42 15.13 -7.40
N ASP A 534 -6.82 14.27 -8.34
CA ASP A 534 -7.24 14.69 -9.69
C ASP A 534 -8.67 15.26 -9.65
N CYS A 535 -8.87 16.47 -10.17
CA CYS A 535 -10.17 17.15 -10.28
C CYS A 535 -10.55 17.43 -11.74
N GLY A 536 -10.00 16.68 -12.70
CA GLY A 536 -10.21 16.87 -14.13
C GLY A 536 -9.21 17.86 -14.71
N THR A 537 -9.57 19.13 -14.82
CA THR A 537 -8.70 20.18 -15.40
C THR A 537 -7.61 20.66 -14.45
N HIS A 538 -7.73 20.35 -13.16
CA HIS A 538 -6.81 20.76 -12.10
C HIS A 538 -6.39 19.56 -11.25
N THR A 539 -5.28 19.71 -10.55
CA THR A 539 -4.82 18.79 -9.49
C THR A 539 -4.75 19.56 -8.18
N ILE A 540 -5.29 18.97 -7.11
CA ILE A 540 -5.07 19.44 -5.74
C ILE A 540 -3.78 18.81 -5.24
N PHE A 541 -2.86 19.63 -4.76
CA PHE A 541 -1.69 19.20 -4.02
C PHE A 541 -1.88 19.52 -2.55
N ILE A 542 -1.92 18.50 -1.69
CA ILE A 542 -1.89 18.66 -0.24
C ILE A 542 -0.43 18.56 0.20
N ALA A 543 0.04 19.55 0.95
CA ALA A 543 1.44 19.67 1.32
C ALA A 543 1.63 19.99 2.80
N ASP A 544 2.66 19.38 3.40
CA ASP A 544 3.18 19.78 4.69
C ASP A 544 3.92 21.12 4.53
N VAL A 545 3.66 22.06 5.44
CA VAL A 545 4.35 23.35 5.49
C VAL A 545 5.74 23.13 6.09
N THR A 546 6.77 23.39 5.30
CA THR A 546 8.18 23.17 5.67
C THR A 546 8.87 24.44 6.16
N GLU A 547 8.41 25.60 5.70
CA GLU A 547 8.89 26.91 6.10
C GLU A 547 7.78 27.93 5.87
N ALA A 548 7.62 28.92 6.75
CA ALA A 548 6.70 30.04 6.54
C ALA A 548 7.25 31.30 7.20
N SER A 549 7.02 32.46 6.58
CA SER A 549 7.50 33.75 7.09
C SER A 549 6.56 34.89 6.71
N VAL A 550 6.35 35.82 7.64
CA VAL A 550 5.70 37.11 7.38
C VAL A 550 6.75 38.07 6.81
N LEU A 551 6.41 38.75 5.71
CA LEU A 551 7.28 39.64 4.96
C LEU A 551 6.93 41.12 5.15
N SER A 552 5.65 41.43 5.40
CA SER A 552 5.15 42.80 5.63
C SER A 552 3.76 42.78 6.28
N ASP A 553 3.32 43.90 6.83
CA ASP A 553 1.96 44.09 7.36
C ASP A 553 0.95 44.61 6.32
N ALA A 554 1.33 44.72 5.04
CA ALA A 554 0.44 45.17 3.97
C ALA A 554 -0.71 44.19 3.73
N GLU A 555 -1.88 44.70 3.38
CA GLU A 555 -3.11 43.90 3.24
C GLU A 555 -3.02 42.92 2.05
N SER A 556 -3.46 41.68 2.25
CA SER A 556 -3.53 40.67 1.18
C SER A 556 -4.55 41.08 0.12
N VAL A 557 -4.20 40.91 -1.16
CA VAL A 557 -5.18 41.07 -2.24
C VAL A 557 -6.15 39.90 -2.26
N THR A 558 -7.45 40.22 -2.36
CA THR A 558 -8.49 39.22 -2.59
C THR A 558 -8.84 39.14 -4.08
N TYR A 559 -9.42 38.01 -4.50
CA TYR A 559 -9.88 37.83 -5.87
C TYR A 559 -10.91 38.90 -6.27
N GLN A 560 -11.79 39.30 -5.35
CA GLN A 560 -12.75 40.38 -5.56
C GLN A 560 -12.04 41.74 -5.74
N TYR A 561 -11.08 42.07 -4.87
CA TYR A 561 -10.28 43.30 -4.99
C TYR A 561 -9.59 43.40 -6.36
N TYR A 562 -9.02 42.29 -6.85
CA TYR A 562 -8.40 42.25 -8.17
C TYR A 562 -9.39 42.61 -9.28
N PHE A 563 -10.62 42.09 -9.27
CA PHE A 563 -11.63 42.44 -10.27
C PHE A 563 -12.08 43.89 -10.19
N ASP A 564 -12.20 44.44 -8.98
CA ASP A 564 -12.73 45.78 -8.78
C ASP A 564 -11.70 46.88 -9.06
N HIS A 565 -10.41 46.60 -8.82
CA HIS A 565 -9.38 47.64 -8.73
C HIS A 565 -8.14 47.39 -9.60
N VAL A 566 -7.79 46.14 -9.90
CA VAL A 566 -6.55 45.81 -10.63
C VAL A 566 -6.81 45.45 -12.09
N LYS A 567 -7.82 44.62 -12.35
CA LYS A 567 -8.14 44.13 -13.68
C LYS A 567 -8.58 45.31 -14.56
N PRO A 568 -7.99 45.51 -15.75
CA PRO A 568 -8.40 46.57 -16.67
C PRO A 568 -9.90 46.45 -16.95
N LYS A 569 -10.66 47.52 -16.66
CA LYS A 569 -12.07 47.58 -17.02
C LYS A 569 -12.17 47.48 -18.54
N LYS A 570 -12.93 46.49 -19.04
CA LYS A 570 -13.25 46.40 -20.46
C LYS A 570 -13.81 47.76 -20.89
N GLN A 571 -13.29 48.33 -21.97
CA GLN A 571 -13.96 49.44 -22.64
C GLN A 571 -15.40 49.02 -22.94
N PRO A 572 -16.40 49.89 -22.77
CA PRO A 572 -17.78 49.53 -23.02
C PRO A 572 -17.91 48.97 -24.43
N ALA A 573 -18.49 47.77 -24.54
CA ALA A 573 -18.80 47.18 -25.82
C ALA A 573 -19.68 48.17 -26.60
N PRO A 574 -19.42 48.43 -27.89
CA PRO A 574 -20.35 49.20 -28.71
C PRO A 574 -21.73 48.52 -28.64
N GLU A 575 -22.79 49.34 -28.61
CA GLU A 575 -24.19 48.93 -28.50
C GLU A 575 -24.46 47.64 -29.28
N LYS A 576 -25.18 46.70 -28.67
CA LYS A 576 -25.61 45.46 -29.33
C LYS A 576 -26.39 45.80 -30.60
N LYS A 577 -25.70 45.75 -31.73
CA LYS A 577 -26.32 45.90 -33.04
C LYS A 577 -26.95 44.58 -33.43
N LYS A 578 -28.20 44.64 -33.91
CA LYS A 578 -28.84 43.49 -34.57
C LYS A 578 -28.01 43.13 -35.81
N GLY A 579 -27.61 41.87 -35.91
CA GLY A 579 -26.73 41.45 -36.98
C GLY A 579 -26.37 39.99 -36.93
N PHE A 580 -25.42 39.61 -37.77
CA PHE A 580 -24.89 38.26 -37.86
C PHE A 580 -23.37 38.31 -37.70
N VAL A 581 -22.79 37.39 -36.94
CA VAL A 581 -21.34 37.26 -36.76
C VAL A 581 -20.81 36.06 -37.54
N CYS A 582 -19.73 36.27 -38.27
CA CYS A 582 -19.01 35.19 -38.95
C CYS A 582 -18.32 34.30 -37.90
N LYS A 583 -18.69 33.02 -37.84
CA LYS A 583 -18.13 32.04 -36.89
C LYS A 583 -16.62 31.79 -37.09
N ILE A 584 -16.10 32.12 -38.28
CA ILE A 584 -14.70 31.87 -38.64
C ILE A 584 -13.78 33.01 -38.19
N CYS A 585 -14.18 34.28 -38.38
CA CYS A 585 -13.29 35.43 -38.18
C CYS A 585 -13.87 36.53 -37.28
N GLY A 586 -15.12 36.41 -36.85
CA GLY A 586 -15.77 37.40 -35.97
C GLY A 586 -16.27 38.67 -36.68
N TYR A 587 -16.23 38.75 -38.02
CA TYR A 587 -16.83 39.88 -38.75
C TYR A 587 -18.33 39.97 -38.46
N VAL A 588 -18.82 41.17 -38.15
CA VAL A 588 -20.24 41.43 -37.88
C VAL A 588 -20.89 42.13 -39.07
N TYR A 589 -21.90 41.49 -39.64
CA TYR A 589 -22.84 42.09 -40.58
C TYR A 589 -24.01 42.70 -39.81
N GLU A 590 -24.28 43.98 -40.02
CA GLU A 590 -25.36 44.72 -39.33
C GLU A 590 -26.59 44.78 -40.25
N GLY A 591 -27.64 44.04 -39.90
CA GLY A 591 -28.87 43.94 -40.70
C GLY A 591 -29.81 42.88 -40.13
N ASP A 592 -31.11 43.00 -40.42
CA ASP A 592 -32.13 42.08 -39.89
C ASP A 592 -32.09 40.70 -40.59
N GLU A 593 -31.67 40.65 -41.86
CA GLU A 593 -31.49 39.44 -42.67
C GLU A 593 -30.13 39.48 -43.42
N LEU A 594 -29.46 38.33 -43.49
CA LEU A 594 -28.20 38.15 -44.21
C LEU A 594 -28.47 37.62 -45.63
N PRO A 595 -28.07 38.32 -46.70
CA PRO A 595 -28.26 37.83 -48.07
C PRO A 595 -27.57 36.48 -48.30
N GLU A 596 -28.21 35.56 -49.04
CA GLU A 596 -27.66 34.22 -49.30
C GLU A 596 -26.34 34.24 -50.09
N ASP A 597 -26.12 35.26 -50.92
CA ASP A 597 -24.90 35.50 -51.68
C ASP A 597 -23.87 36.35 -50.92
N PHE A 598 -24.13 36.67 -49.65
CA PHE A 598 -23.21 37.48 -48.86
C PHE A 598 -21.89 36.74 -48.61
N VAL A 599 -20.78 37.39 -48.96
CA VAL A 599 -19.44 36.89 -48.74
C VAL A 599 -18.73 37.78 -47.72
N CYS A 600 -18.24 37.18 -46.65
CA CYS A 600 -17.50 37.88 -45.60
C CYS A 600 -16.35 38.71 -46.21
N PRO A 601 -16.31 40.03 -46.00
CA PRO A 601 -15.26 40.86 -46.59
C PRO A 601 -13.87 40.54 -46.04
N LEU A 602 -13.77 39.99 -44.83
CA LEU A 602 -12.50 39.63 -44.17
C LEU A 602 -11.97 38.26 -44.60
N CYS A 603 -12.75 37.18 -44.45
CA CYS A 603 -12.27 35.82 -44.71
C CYS A 603 -12.74 35.22 -46.04
N LYS A 604 -13.62 35.89 -46.79
CA LYS A 604 -14.18 35.44 -48.08
C LYS A 604 -15.06 34.17 -48.02
N HIS A 605 -15.50 33.76 -46.82
CA HIS A 605 -16.49 32.70 -46.65
C HIS A 605 -17.93 33.22 -46.85
N GLY A 606 -18.82 32.34 -47.33
CA GLY A 606 -20.21 32.67 -47.64
C GLY A 606 -21.13 32.76 -46.41
N ALA A 607 -22.38 33.16 -46.65
CA ALA A 607 -23.40 33.42 -45.62
C ALA A 607 -23.67 32.23 -44.67
N ALA A 608 -23.46 30.99 -45.10
CA ALA A 608 -23.62 29.79 -44.27
C ALA A 608 -22.70 29.77 -43.03
N ASP A 609 -21.59 30.51 -43.07
CA ASP A 609 -20.62 30.59 -41.98
C ASP A 609 -20.90 31.74 -40.99
N PHE A 610 -22.09 32.33 -41.07
CA PHE A 610 -22.56 33.35 -40.14
C PHE A 610 -23.64 32.80 -39.19
N GLU A 611 -23.69 33.34 -37.97
CA GLU A 611 -24.75 33.10 -37.00
C GLU A 611 -25.31 34.40 -36.46
N ARG A 612 -26.57 34.40 -35.98
CA ARG A 612 -27.24 35.61 -35.52
C ARG A 612 -26.68 36.06 -34.15
N LEU A 613 -26.41 37.35 -34.01
CA LEU A 613 -25.96 37.98 -32.76
C LEU A 613 -27.08 38.22 -31.74
#